data_AF-A0A7R9Q6F4-F1
#
_entry.id   AF-A0A7R9Q6F4-F1
#
_cell.length_a   1.000
_cell.length_b   1.000
_cell.length_c   1.000
_cell.angle_alpha   90.00
_cell.angle_beta   90.00
_cell.angle_gamma   90.00
#
_symmetry.space_group_name_H-M   'P 1'
#
loop_
_entity.id
_entity.type
_entity.pdbx_description
1 polymer ?
#
loop_
_entity_poly.entity_id
_entity_poly.type
_entity_poly.pdbx_seq_one_letter_code
_entity_poly.pdbx_strand_id
1 'polypeptide(L)'
;MARRVRNGCCTALHLNEDNSRFLLLALVLIVYMILGAILFHILERDAELKARQKYWKIYDKFRLKYRNIINETDLNELLYEYGNATQSGVMGPTQRWDISGSFYFVATVVSTIVNLIEV
;
A
#
# COMPACT_ATOMS: atom_id res chain seq x y z
N MET A 1 -2.21 40.98 -51.89
CA MET A 1 -1.16 40.70 -50.88
C MET A 1 -1.77 39.90 -49.75
N ALA A 2 -1.35 38.64 -49.59
CA ALA A 2 -1.95 37.67 -48.68
C ALA A 2 -1.59 37.96 -47.21
N ARG A 3 -2.59 38.15 -46.34
CA ARG A 3 -2.40 38.12 -44.89
C ARG A 3 -2.29 36.67 -44.43
N ARG A 4 -1.06 36.22 -44.20
CA ARG A 4 -0.79 34.95 -43.50
C ARG A 4 -1.02 35.18 -42.00
N VAL A 5 -2.25 34.92 -41.53
CA VAL A 5 -2.52 34.82 -40.09
C VAL A 5 -1.93 33.48 -39.62
N ARG A 6 -0.78 33.57 -38.96
CA ARG A 6 -0.10 32.43 -38.33
C ARG A 6 -0.85 32.12 -37.04
N ASN A 7 -1.92 31.34 -37.12
CA ASN A 7 -2.57 30.76 -35.95
C ASN A 7 -1.63 29.70 -35.36
N GLY A 8 -0.78 30.14 -34.44
CA GLY A 8 0.00 29.25 -33.60
C GLY A 8 -0.94 28.47 -32.69
N CYS A 9 -0.70 27.17 -32.56
CA CYS A 9 -1.36 26.26 -31.61
C CYS A 9 -1.30 26.75 -30.14
N CYS A 10 -0.53 27.80 -29.87
CA CYS A 10 -0.27 28.35 -28.54
C CYS A 10 -1.34 29.33 -28.02
N THR A 11 -2.32 29.77 -28.82
CA THR A 11 -3.45 30.59 -28.32
C THR A 11 -4.59 29.77 -27.71
N ALA A 12 -4.62 28.45 -27.88
CA ALA A 12 -5.59 27.58 -27.21
C ALA A 12 -5.24 27.30 -25.74
N LEU A 13 -3.99 27.54 -25.34
CA LEU A 13 -3.51 27.37 -23.97
C LEU A 13 -3.38 28.74 -23.31
N HIS A 14 -4.49 29.46 -23.15
CA HIS A 14 -4.61 30.51 -22.14
C HIS A 14 -4.77 29.87 -20.76
N LEU A 15 -3.85 28.96 -20.41
CA LEU A 15 -3.68 28.45 -19.07
C LEU A 15 -3.21 29.64 -18.24
N ASN A 16 -4.08 30.16 -17.38
CA ASN A 16 -3.69 31.13 -16.36
C ASN A 16 -2.39 30.65 -15.68
N GLU A 17 -1.50 31.58 -15.37
CA GLU A 17 -0.16 31.28 -14.83
C GLU A 17 -0.20 30.37 -13.58
N ASP A 18 -1.30 30.41 -12.83
CA ASP A 18 -1.51 29.52 -11.69
C ASP A 18 -1.83 28.07 -12.10
N ASN A 19 -2.55 27.84 -13.20
CA ASN A 19 -2.87 26.51 -13.69
C ASN A 19 -1.65 25.84 -14.35
N SER A 20 -0.77 26.62 -14.99
CA SER A 20 0.50 26.11 -15.51
C SER A 20 1.46 25.70 -14.38
N ARG A 21 1.50 26.47 -13.28
CA ARG A 21 2.24 26.11 -12.06
C ARG A 21 1.70 24.84 -11.40
N PHE A 22 0.38 24.72 -11.28
CA PHE A 22 -0.25 23.51 -10.73
C PHE A 22 0.05 22.26 -11.57
N LEU A 23 -0.04 22.38 -12.91
CA LEU A 23 0.28 21.29 -13.82
C LEU A 23 1.76 20.91 -13.76
N LEU A 24 2.66 21.89 -13.70
CA LEU A 24 4.08 21.65 -13.51
C LEU A 24 4.35 20.92 -12.19
N LEU A 25 3.73 21.36 -11.10
CA LEU A 25 3.85 20.72 -9.79
C LEU A 25 3.32 19.29 -9.82
N ALA A 26 2.18 19.05 -10.44
CA ALA A 26 1.64 17.70 -10.62
C ALA A 26 2.59 16.80 -11.42
N LEU A 27 3.22 17.31 -12.49
CA LEU A 27 4.21 16.57 -13.26
C LEU A 27 5.44 16.21 -12.40
N VAL A 28 5.99 17.19 -11.67
CA VAL A 28 7.12 16.95 -10.76
C VAL A 28 6.76 15.93 -9.69
N LEU A 29 5.54 16.00 -9.14
CA LEU A 29 5.03 15.05 -8.16
C LEU A 29 4.93 13.63 -8.76
N ILE A 30 4.42 13.49 -10.00
CA ILE A 30 4.35 12.20 -10.68
C ILE A 30 5.75 11.62 -10.89
N VAL A 31 6.71 12.44 -11.33
CA VAL A 31 8.11 12.01 -11.48
C VAL A 31 8.68 11.55 -10.14
N TYR A 32 8.44 12.30 -9.06
CA TYR A 32 8.84 11.93 -7.71
C TYR A 32 8.23 10.59 -7.28
N MET A 33 6.92 10.37 -7.53
CA MET A 33 6.23 9.12 -7.22
C MET A 33 6.80 7.94 -8.02
N ILE A 34 7.13 8.12 -9.30
CA ILE A 34 7.75 7.08 -10.14
C ILE A 34 9.12 6.71 -9.60
N LEU A 35 9.95 7.71 -9.25
CA LEU A 35 11.27 7.47 -8.66
C LEU A 35 11.16 6.74 -7.32
N GLY A 36 10.23 7.16 -6.46
CA GLY A 36 9.93 6.48 -5.20
C GLY A 36 9.49 5.03 -5.42
N ALA A 37 8.58 4.79 -6.37
CA ALA A 37 8.11 3.44 -6.70
C ALA A 37 9.25 2.52 -7.19
N ILE A 38 10.15 3.03 -8.04
CA ILE A 38 11.31 2.28 -8.51
C ILE A 38 12.26 1.97 -7.35
N LEU A 39 12.54 2.94 -6.49
CA LEU A 39 13.42 2.76 -5.33
C LEU A 39 12.85 1.71 -4.38
N PHE A 40 11.58 1.83 -3.97
CA PHE A 40 10.94 0.85 -3.11
C PHE A 40 10.83 -0.52 -3.78
N HIS A 41 10.58 -0.58 -5.10
CA HIS A 41 10.59 -1.85 -5.81
C HIS A 41 11.94 -2.55 -5.72
N ILE A 42 13.05 -1.83 -5.89
CA ILE A 42 14.39 -2.42 -5.80
C ILE A 42 14.71 -2.85 -4.37
N LEU A 43 14.32 -2.05 -3.37
CA LEU A 43 14.66 -2.31 -1.97
C LEU A 43 13.82 -3.43 -1.36
N GLU A 44 12.51 -3.46 -1.61
CA GLU A 44 11.58 -4.34 -0.89
C GLU A 44 11.30 -5.67 -1.60
N ARG A 45 11.47 -5.73 -2.93
CA ARG A 45 11.11 -6.93 -3.71
C ARG A 45 11.85 -8.18 -3.24
N ASP A 46 13.14 -8.09 -2.94
CA ASP A 46 13.90 -9.25 -2.48
C ASP A 46 13.48 -9.73 -1.08
N ALA A 47 13.10 -8.80 -0.20
CA ALA A 47 12.59 -9.12 1.13
C ALA A 47 11.21 -9.80 1.03
N GLU A 48 10.32 -9.28 0.19
CA GLU A 48 9.01 -9.87 -0.10
C GLU A 48 9.15 -11.31 -0.63
N LEU A 49 10.04 -11.52 -1.61
CA LEU A 49 10.28 -12.84 -2.19
C LEU A 49 10.80 -13.84 -1.14
N LYS A 50 11.74 -13.43 -0.29
CA LYS A 50 12.27 -14.27 0.80
C LYS A 50 11.21 -14.61 1.83
N ALA A 51 10.39 -13.63 2.23
CA ALA A 51 9.29 -13.86 3.16
C ALA A 51 8.27 -14.85 2.60
N ARG A 52 7.88 -14.66 1.33
CA ARG A 52 6.97 -15.57 0.61
C ARG A 52 7.53 -16.98 0.50
N GLN A 53 8.80 -17.13 0.11
CA GLN A 53 9.45 -18.44 0.03
C GLN A 53 9.52 -19.13 1.40
N LYS A 54 9.84 -18.38 2.46
CA LYS A 54 9.88 -18.90 3.83
C LYS A 54 8.50 -19.40 4.26
N TYR A 55 7.44 -18.64 3.98
CA TYR A 55 6.06 -19.04 4.27
C TYR A 55 5.71 -20.37 3.58
N TRP A 56 5.87 -20.45 2.26
CA TRP A 56 5.53 -21.66 1.50
C TRP A 56 6.37 -22.86 1.91
N LYS A 57 7.67 -22.66 2.20
CA LYS A 57 8.53 -23.73 2.71
C LYS A 57 8.01 -24.34 4.01
N ILE A 58 7.53 -23.52 4.94
CA ILE A 58 6.99 -23.99 6.22
C ILE A 58 5.62 -24.65 5.99
N TYR A 59 4.76 -24.03 5.18
CA TYR A 59 3.46 -24.57 4.82
C TYR A 59 3.57 -25.96 4.17
N ASP A 60 4.39 -26.12 3.13
CA ASP A 60 4.58 -27.39 2.45
C ASP A 60 5.20 -28.44 3.35
N LYS A 61 6.15 -28.06 4.22
CA LYS A 61 6.73 -28.97 5.21
C LYS A 61 5.66 -29.51 6.17
N PHE A 62 4.73 -28.67 6.62
CA PHE A 62 3.63 -29.08 7.49
C PHE A 62 2.62 -29.96 6.72
N ARG A 63 2.19 -29.49 5.55
CA ARG A 63 1.24 -30.20 4.67
C ARG A 63 1.73 -31.61 4.34
N LEU A 64 2.99 -31.75 3.91
CA LEU A 64 3.57 -33.06 3.58
C LEU A 64 3.69 -33.97 4.81
N LYS A 65 3.98 -33.41 5.99
CA LYS A 65 4.08 -34.19 7.23
C LYS A 65 2.75 -34.79 7.68
N TYR A 66 1.63 -34.09 7.44
CA TYR A 66 0.31 -34.48 7.94
C TYR A 66 -0.72 -34.76 6.84
N ARG A 67 -0.29 -34.96 5.59
CA ARG A 67 -1.15 -35.17 4.42
C ARG A 67 -2.21 -36.25 4.57
N ASN A 68 -1.91 -37.30 5.34
CA ASN A 68 -2.81 -38.44 5.54
C ASN A 68 -3.76 -38.27 6.73
N ILE A 69 -3.62 -37.20 7.52
CA ILE A 69 -4.35 -36.98 8.77
C ILE A 69 -5.25 -35.74 8.67
N ILE A 70 -4.77 -34.69 8.00
CA ILE A 70 -5.45 -33.38 7.93
C ILE A 70 -5.96 -33.16 6.51
N ASN A 71 -7.23 -32.75 6.40
CA ASN A 71 -7.82 -32.32 5.15
C ASN A 71 -7.25 -30.96 4.72
N GLU A 72 -6.94 -30.79 3.43
CA GLU A 72 -6.36 -29.55 2.92
C GLU A 72 -7.36 -28.39 3.00
N THR A 73 -8.66 -28.66 2.83
CA THR A 73 -9.70 -27.64 2.93
C THR A 73 -9.76 -27.05 4.33
N ASP A 74 -9.85 -27.91 5.35
CA ASP A 74 -9.92 -27.50 6.76
C ASP A 74 -8.66 -26.74 7.20
N LEU A 75 -7.48 -27.14 6.70
CA LEU A 75 -6.23 -26.43 6.95
C LEU A 75 -6.23 -25.02 6.35
N ASN A 76 -6.73 -24.87 5.12
CA ASN A 76 -6.83 -23.57 4.46
C ASN A 76 -7.87 -22.67 5.15
N GLU A 77 -8.98 -23.22 5.59
CA GLU A 77 -10.00 -22.50 6.37
C GLU A 77 -9.41 -21.99 7.69
N LEU A 78 -8.68 -22.83 8.43
CA LEU A 78 -8.00 -22.42 9.65
C LEU A 78 -6.98 -21.29 9.40
N LEU A 79 -6.18 -21.40 8.33
CA LEU A 79 -5.19 -20.38 7.97
C LEU A 79 -5.86 -19.07 7.53
N TYR A 80 -6.99 -19.15 6.84
CA TYR A 80 -7.78 -17.99 6.46
C TYR A 80 -8.31 -17.26 7.69
N GLU A 81 -8.95 -17.98 8.62
CA GLU A 81 -9.47 -17.40 9.86
C GLU A 81 -8.36 -16.84 10.74
N TYR A 82 -7.23 -17.55 10.85
CA TYR A 82 -6.07 -17.04 11.59
C TYR A 82 -5.49 -15.77 10.95
N GLY A 83 -5.38 -15.73 9.62
CA GLY A 83 -4.95 -14.55 8.87
C GLY A 83 -5.87 -13.35 9.10
N ASN A 84 -7.18 -13.57 9.02
CA ASN A 84 -8.21 -12.56 9.26
C ASN A 84 -8.20 -12.04 10.72
N ALA A 85 -8.06 -12.95 11.70
CA ALA A 85 -7.96 -12.61 13.11
C ALA A 85 -6.67 -11.83 13.43
N THR A 86 -5.56 -12.14 12.74
CA THR A 86 -4.30 -11.41 12.86
C THR A 86 -4.40 -10.02 12.24
N GLN A 87 -4.98 -9.91 11.05
CA GLN A 87 -5.19 -8.62 10.36
C GLN A 87 -6.11 -7.68 11.17
N SER A 88 -7.18 -8.22 11.74
CA SER A 88 -8.08 -7.48 12.64
C SER A 88 -7.45 -7.18 14.01
N GLY A 89 -6.28 -7.75 14.32
CA GLY A 89 -5.57 -7.54 15.59
C GLY A 89 -6.24 -8.19 16.80
N VAL A 90 -7.13 -9.18 16.57
CA VAL A 90 -7.84 -9.91 17.64
C VAL A 90 -6.91 -10.85 18.39
N MET A 91 -5.86 -11.36 17.73
CA MET A 91 -4.88 -12.31 18.31
C MET A 91 -3.80 -11.65 19.20
N GLY A 92 -3.93 -10.37 19.54
CA GLY A 92 -2.96 -9.66 20.39
C GLY A 92 -3.05 -10.05 21.88
N PRO A 93 -1.97 -9.86 22.67
CA PRO A 93 -1.95 -10.19 24.10
C PRO A 93 -2.87 -9.31 24.96
N THR A 94 -3.33 -8.16 24.43
CA THR A 94 -4.15 -7.17 25.13
C THR A 94 -5.37 -6.78 24.30
N GLN A 95 -6.48 -6.44 24.97
CA GLN A 95 -7.66 -5.89 24.30
C GLN A 95 -7.33 -4.52 23.70
N ARG A 96 -7.33 -4.43 22.35
CA ARG A 96 -6.94 -3.23 21.61
C ARG A 96 -7.87 -2.02 21.83
N TRP A 97 -9.11 -2.25 22.23
CA TRP A 97 -10.15 -1.24 22.43
C TRP A 97 -10.53 -1.03 23.90
N ASP A 98 -9.55 -1.15 24.81
CA ASP A 98 -9.72 -0.67 26.18
C ASP A 98 -9.69 0.87 26.25
N ILE A 99 -9.94 1.47 27.41
CA ILE A 99 -9.98 2.93 27.55
C ILE A 99 -8.64 3.56 27.16
N SER A 100 -7.51 2.92 27.52
CA SER A 100 -6.17 3.42 27.18
C SER A 100 -5.88 3.32 25.68
N GLY A 101 -6.15 2.18 25.06
CA GLY A 101 -6.00 1.97 23.61
C GLY A 101 -6.92 2.88 22.80
N SER A 102 -8.16 3.08 23.25
CA SER A 102 -9.12 3.99 22.61
C SER A 102 -8.66 5.44 22.70
N PHE A 103 -8.09 5.87 23.82
CA PHE A 103 -7.52 7.21 23.97
C PHE A 103 -6.31 7.42 23.05
N TYR A 104 -5.39 6.44 22.99
CA TYR A 104 -4.26 6.46 22.05
C TYR A 104 -4.74 6.55 20.60
N PHE A 105 -5.75 5.78 20.22
CA PHE A 105 -6.34 5.84 18.89
C PHE A 105 -6.88 7.24 18.58
N VAL A 106 -7.68 7.84 19.46
CA VAL A 106 -8.18 9.22 19.29
C VAL A 106 -7.01 10.21 19.15
N ALA A 107 -5.95 10.06 19.93
CA ALA A 107 -4.75 10.90 19.81
C ALA A 107 -4.08 10.77 18.43
N THR A 108 -4.00 9.56 17.87
CA THR A 108 -3.46 9.34 16.51
C THR A 108 -4.36 9.92 15.40
N VAL A 109 -5.68 9.95 15.59
CA VAL A 109 -6.63 10.58 14.65
C VAL A 109 -6.48 12.11 14.68
N VAL A 110 -6.49 12.71 15.88
CA VAL A 110 -6.37 14.17 16.04
C VAL A 110 -5.01 14.69 15.57
N SER A 111 -3.94 13.93 15.80
CA SER A 111 -2.59 14.28 15.35
C SER A 111 -2.35 14.00 13.86
N THR A 112 -3.32 13.43 13.14
CA THR A 112 -3.20 12.96 11.76
C THR A 112 -2.10 11.92 11.53
N ILE A 113 -1.55 11.34 12.61
CA ILE A 113 -0.57 10.26 12.57
C ILE A 113 -1.21 8.97 12.03
N VAL A 114 -2.50 8.72 12.26
CA VAL A 114 -3.16 7.53 11.69
C VAL A 114 -3.07 7.50 10.17
N ASN A 115 -2.99 8.67 9.51
CA ASN A 115 -2.75 8.76 8.07
C ASN A 115 -1.30 8.39 7.66
N LEU A 116 -0.41 8.15 8.62
CA LEU A 116 0.97 7.69 8.47
C LEU A 116 1.17 6.22 8.89
N ILE A 117 0.13 5.53 9.38
CA ILE A 117 0.23 4.13 9.86
C ILE A 117 -0.42 3.13 8.87
N GLU A 118 -1.01 3.59 7.76
CA GLU A 118 -1.56 2.73 6.69
C GLU A 118 -0.65 2.58 5.44
N VAL A 119 0.68 2.57 5.61
CA VAL A 119 1.61 2.17 4.53
C VAL A 119 2.50 1.02 4.98
#